data_AF-A0A0M2XK97-F1
#
_entry.id   AF-A0A0M2XK97-F1
#
_cell.length_a   1.000
_cell.length_b   1.000
_cell.length_c   1.000
_cell.angle_alpha   90.00
_cell.angle_beta   90.00
_cell.angle_gamma   90.00
#
_symmetry.space_group_name_H-M   'P 1'
#
loop_
_entity.id
_entity.type
_entity.pdbx_description
1 polymer ?
#
loop_
_entity_poly.entity_id
_entity_poly.type
_entity_poly.pdbx_seq_one_letter_code
_entity_poly.pdbx_strand_id
1 'polypeptide(L)' 'MDPRIIDKDTGVELWTAAECAEFTGTARGTFTSYAGRGKAPVPATKLHGLTLWNSDDVREWQKGREERKK' A
#
# COMPACT_ATOMS: atom_id res chain seq x y z
N MET A 1 2.90 12.70 16.75
CA MET A 1 3.94 12.86 15.73
C MET A 1 3.74 11.74 14.72
N ASP A 2 3.66 12.04 13.42
CA ASP A 2 3.32 11.08 12.37
C ASP A 2 4.43 11.08 11.29
N PRO A 3 5.50 10.29 11.46
CA PRO A 3 6.59 10.24 10.50
C PRO A 3 6.17 9.48 9.23
N ARG A 4 6.44 10.06 8.05
CA ARG A 4 6.13 9.47 6.74
C ARG A 4 7.41 9.16 5.96
N ILE A 5 7.36 8.09 5.16
CA ILE A 5 8.42 7.76 4.20
C ILE A 5 8.04 8.37 2.86
N ILE A 6 8.81 9.34 2.40
CA ILE A 6 8.62 9.98 1.09
C ILE A 6 9.77 9.55 0.19
N ASP A 7 9.43 9.06 -1.00
CA ASP A 7 10.40 8.83 -2.05
C ASP A 7 10.98 10.16 -2.53
N LYS A 8 12.30 10.30 -2.51
CA LYS A 8 12.96 11.59 -2.78
C LYS A 8 12.88 12.01 -4.25
N ASP A 9 12.88 11.04 -5.17
CA ASP A 9 12.93 11.30 -6.60
C ASP A 9 11.55 11.62 -7.17
N THR A 10 10.52 10.93 -6.69
CA THR A 10 9.13 11.10 -7.16
C THR A 10 8.27 11.99 -6.27
N GLY A 11 8.68 12.20 -5.01
CA GLY A 11 7.86 12.91 -4.00
C GLY A 11 6.67 12.11 -3.50
N VAL A 12 6.55 10.84 -3.90
CA VAL A 12 5.42 9.99 -3.57
C VAL A 12 5.57 9.41 -2.18
N GLU A 13 4.45 9.37 -1.45
CA GLU A 13 4.43 8.72 -0.15
C GLU A 13 4.45 7.20 -0.29
N LEU A 14 5.35 6.57 0.46
CA LEU A 14 5.53 5.15 0.51
C LEU A 14 4.94 4.61 1.82
N TRP A 15 4.05 3.65 1.69
CA TRP A 15 3.36 3.02 2.81
C TRP A 15 3.94 1.67 3.14
N THR A 16 4.08 1.39 4.42
CA THR A 16 4.30 0.05 4.93
C THR A 16 3.07 -0.83 4.70
N ALA A 17 3.25 -2.15 4.82
CA ALA A 17 2.14 -3.10 4.79
C ALA A 17 1.06 -2.80 5.85
N ALA A 18 1.44 -2.18 6.97
CA ALA A 18 0.52 -1.82 8.05
C ALA A 18 -0.35 -0.62 7.64
N GLU A 19 0.25 0.44 7.10
CA GLU A 19 -0.46 1.62 6.60
C GLU A 19 -1.41 1.27 5.45
N CYS A 20 -0.96 0.42 4.51
CA CYS A 20 -1.82 -0.06 3.43
C CYS A 20 -3.03 -0.84 3.97
N ALA A 21 -2.81 -1.69 4.96
CA ALA A 21 -3.86 -2.47 5.60
C ALA A 21 -4.88 -1.57 6.33
N GLU A 22 -4.39 -0.58 7.09
CA GLU A 22 -5.23 0.41 7.76
C GLU A 22 -6.08 1.19 6.76
N PHE A 23 -5.46 1.76 5.72
CA PHE A 23 -6.18 2.53 4.69
C PHE A 23 -7.25 1.71 3.97
N THR A 24 -6.97 0.43 3.70
CA THR A 24 -7.85 -0.43 2.90
C THR A 24 -8.88 -1.19 3.74
N GLY A 25 -8.86 -1.03 5.06
CA GLY A 25 -9.72 -1.74 6.00
C GLY A 25 -9.47 -3.25 6.03
N THR A 26 -8.22 -3.69 5.82
CA THR A 26 -7.84 -5.10 5.83
C THR A 26 -6.78 -5.38 6.91
N ALA A 27 -6.55 -6.65 7.25
CA ALA A 27 -5.43 -7.01 8.13
C ALA A 27 -4.10 -6.98 7.36
N ARG A 28 -2.99 -6.62 8.02
CA ARG A 28 -1.63 -6.59 7.42
C ARG A 28 -1.27 -7.87 6.65
N GLY A 29 -1.51 -9.03 7.27
CA GLY A 29 -1.26 -10.35 6.65
C GLY A 29 -2.14 -10.61 5.42
N THR A 30 -3.37 -10.10 5.43
CA THR A 30 -4.30 -10.20 4.31
C THR A 30 -3.85 -9.32 3.15
N PHE A 31 -3.49 -8.06 3.41
CA PHE A 31 -3.00 -7.15 2.38
C PHE A 31 -1.75 -7.69 1.69
N THR A 32 -0.76 -8.12 2.48
CA THR A 32 0.47 -8.75 1.95
C THR A 32 0.18 -10.02 1.16
N SER A 33 -0.78 -10.83 1.60
CA SER A 33 -1.23 -12.00 0.85
C SER A 33 -1.92 -11.63 -0.46
N TYR A 34 -2.67 -10.52 -0.53
CA TYR A 34 -3.25 -10.02 -1.77
C TYR A 34 -2.18 -9.53 -2.73
N ALA A 35 -1.20 -8.77 -2.25
CA ALA A 35 -0.07 -8.30 -3.07
C ALA A 35 0.71 -9.48 -3.66
N GLY A 36 1.02 -10.50 -2.84
CA GLY A 36 1.70 -11.73 -3.30
C GLY A 36 0.89 -12.57 -4.29
N ARG A 37 -0.43 -12.41 -4.35
CA ARG A 37 -1.33 -13.10 -5.29
C ARG A 37 -1.74 -12.24 -6.49
N GLY A 38 -1.17 -11.04 -6.65
CA GLY A 38 -1.54 -10.09 -7.71
C GLY A 38 -2.97 -9.53 -7.57
N LYS A 39 -3.54 -9.57 -6.36
CA LYS A 39 -4.89 -9.06 -6.05
C LYS A 39 -4.88 -7.68 -5.38
N ALA A 40 -3.71 -7.19 -5.01
CA ALA A 40 -3.43 -5.83 -4.54
C ALA A 40 -2.18 -5.30 -5.26
N PRO A 41 -1.86 -4.00 -5.16
CA PRO A 41 -0.66 -3.45 -5.77
C PRO A 41 0.60 -4.20 -5.35
N VAL A 42 1.52 -4.34 -6.29
CA VAL A 42 2.83 -4.93 -6.01
C VAL A 42 3.66 -3.97 -5.15
N PRO A 43 4.58 -4.49 -4.31
CA PRO A 43 5.49 -3.63 -3.57
C PRO A 43 6.33 -2.76 -4.52
N ALA A 44 6.43 -1.48 -4.20
CA ALA A 44 7.26 -0.54 -4.96
C ALA A 44 8.76 -0.77 -4.68
N THR A 45 9.12 -0.97 -3.41
CA THR A 45 10.53 -1.17 -3.02
C THR A 45 10.69 -1.87 -1.67
N LYS A 46 11.93 -2.20 -1.32
CA LYS A 46 12.33 -2.61 0.02
C LYS A 46 13.36 -1.65 0.58
N LEU A 47 13.08 -1.09 1.75
CA LEU A 47 13.96 -0.16 2.45
C LEU A 47 14.20 -0.67 3.88
N HIS A 48 15.46 -0.97 4.23
CA HIS A 48 15.85 -1.45 5.57
C HIS A 48 14.99 -2.63 6.10
N GLY A 49 14.61 -3.56 5.23
CA GLY A 49 13.76 -4.71 5.58
C GLY A 49 12.25 -4.42 5.61
N LEU A 50 11.84 -3.15 5.48
CA LEU A 50 10.46 -2.77 5.25
C LEU A 50 10.14 -2.96 3.77
N THR A 51 9.05 -3.67 3.49
CA THR A 51 8.44 -3.67 2.16
C THR A 51 7.50 -2.48 2.09
N LEU A 52 7.65 -1.68 1.04
CA LEU A 52 6.94 -0.43 0.86
C LEU A 52 6.11 -0.46 -0.42
N TRP A 53 4.95 0.17 -0.37
CA TRP A 53 4.01 0.33 -1.48
C TRP A 53 3.86 1.81 -1.80
N ASN A 54 3.69 2.11 -3.08
CA ASN A 54 3.30 3.44 -3.50
C ASN A 54 1.87 3.73 -3.00
N SER A 55 1.71 4.82 -2.25
CA SER A 55 0.41 5.21 -1.69
C SER A 55 -0.65 5.48 -2.76
N ASP A 56 -0.27 6.03 -3.92
CA ASP A 56 -1.21 6.33 -5.00
C ASP A 56 -1.74 5.04 -5.65
N ASP A 57 -0.88 4.06 -5.90
CA ASP A 57 -1.30 2.73 -6.40
C ASP A 57 -2.33 2.07 -5.46
N VAL A 58 -2.12 2.21 -4.14
CA VAL A 58 -3.02 1.66 -3.12
C VAL A 58 -4.35 2.41 -3.09
N ARG A 59 -4.34 3.73 -3.24
CA ARG A 59 -5.55 4.57 -3.34
C ARG A 59 -6.35 4.22 -4.58
N GLU A 60 -5.72 4.14 -5.74
CA GLU A 60 -6.39 3.79 -7.00
C GLU A 60 -6.99 2.39 -6.94
N TRP A 61 -6.25 1.42 -6.41
CA TRP A 61 -6.75 0.07 -6.21
C TRP A 61 -7.96 0.02 -5.27
N GLN A 62 -7.90 0.73 -4.13
CA GLN A 62 -9.00 0.76 -3.16
C GLN A 62 -10.24 1.40 -3.77
N LYS A 63 -10.09 2.53 -4.47
CA LYS A 63 -11.20 3.17 -5.19
C LYS A 63 -11.88 2.20 -6.15
N GLY A 64 -11.11 1.46 -6.96
CA GLY A 64 -11.65 0.45 -7.86
C GLY A 64 -12.35 -0.71 -7.13
N ARG A 65 -11.97 -1.03 -5.89
CA ARG A 65 -12.70 -2.01 -5.05
C ARG A 65 -14.02 -1.48 -4.54
N GLU A 66 -14.04 -0.23 -4.11
CA GLU A 66 -15.25 0.42 -3.60
C GLU A 66 -16.30 0.58 -4.71
N GLU A 67 -15.87 0.93 -5.92
CA GLU A 67 -16.76 1.04 -7.09
C GLU A 67 -17.41 -0.30 -7.46
N ARG A 68 -16.70 -1.42 -7.34
CA ARG A 68 -17.26 -2.78 -7.59
C ARG A 68 -18.22 -3.25 -6.51
N LYS A 69 -18.18 -2.63 -5.33
CA LYS A 69 -19.05 -2.99 -4.19
C LYS A 69 -20.39 -2.25 -4.25
N LYS A 70 -20.48 -1.17 -5.05
CA LYS A 70 -21.67 -0.37 -5.28
C LYS A 70 -22.56 -0.98 -6.36
#